data_AF-A0A2V8NXL7-F1
#
_entry.id   AF-A0A2V8NXL7-F1
#
_cell.length_a   1.000
_cell.length_b   1.000
_cell.length_c   1.000
_cell.angle_alpha   90.00
_cell.angle_beta   90.00
_cell.angle_gamma   90.00
#
_symmetry.space_group_name_H-M   'P 1'
#
loop_
_entity.id
_entity.type
_entity.pdbx_description
1 polymer ?
#
loop_
_entity_poly.entity_id
_entity_poly.type
_entity_poly.pdbx_seq_one_letter_code
_entity_poly.pdbx_strand_id
1 'polypeptide(L)'
;MVSVVILLLMALSPFAQEAKDLQFDVRARQNLLMGKGATSGSAYYDVVITHQPNAGVLIKLPYTRKGGRFSFDLHHRIAMTEDFGLPAEVTTVIEVLSGGTTSLGVFTIADKISSGDRFDETIIKASDAEIDRFVTPMARKAITMDIRPGPQSVSIVGQTLIITRGTSTTRIDTPGTRIAAVSNFKFQEVTNGLPLKTGN
;
A
#
# COMPACT_ATOMS: atom_id res chain seq x y z
N MET A 1 16.88 -12.56 -55.14
CA MET A 1 15.84 -11.77 -54.45
C MET A 1 15.52 -12.37 -53.08
N VAL A 2 16.48 -12.39 -52.15
CA VAL A 2 16.26 -12.90 -50.78
C VAL A 2 16.79 -11.87 -49.75
N SER A 3 17.81 -11.08 -50.11
CA SER A 3 18.39 -10.08 -49.21
C SER A 3 17.53 -8.84 -48.93
N VAL A 4 16.49 -8.57 -49.72
CA VAL A 4 15.64 -7.36 -49.54
C VAL A 4 14.56 -7.57 -48.47
N VAL A 5 14.18 -8.83 -48.18
CA VAL A 5 13.12 -9.14 -47.20
C VAL A 5 13.64 -9.05 -45.76
N ILE A 6 14.93 -9.32 -45.53
CA ILE A 6 15.52 -9.32 -44.18
C ILE A 6 15.73 -7.89 -43.65
N LEU A 7 16.03 -6.91 -44.53
CA LEU A 7 16.19 -5.51 -44.13
C LEU A 7 14.86 -4.83 -43.75
N LEU A 8 13.73 -5.31 -44.29
CA LEU A 8 12.41 -4.78 -43.95
C LEU A 8 11.89 -5.32 -42.59
N LEU A 9 12.35 -6.50 -42.16
CA LEU A 9 11.98 -7.08 -40.87
C LEU A 9 12.70 -6.43 -39.68
N MET A 10 13.88 -5.84 -39.88
CA MET A 10 14.60 -5.13 -38.80
C MET A 10 14.11 -3.67 -38.60
N ALA A 11 13.42 -3.10 -39.59
CA ALA A 11 12.89 -1.73 -39.50
C ALA A 11 11.54 -1.62 -38.75
N LEU A 12 10.91 -2.74 -38.41
CA LEU A 12 9.59 -2.81 -37.75
C LEU A 12 9.64 -3.08 -36.24
N SER A 13 10.82 -2.96 -35.60
CA SER A 13 10.93 -3.12 -34.14
C SER A 13 11.32 -1.84 -33.39
N PRO A 14 10.54 -0.75 -33.45
CA PRO A 14 10.66 0.29 -32.45
C PRO A 14 9.79 -0.09 -31.24
N PHE A 15 10.43 -0.22 -30.07
CA PHE A 15 9.79 -0.13 -28.76
C PHE A 15 8.76 -1.21 -28.37
N ALA A 16 9.18 -2.48 -28.41
CA ALA A 16 8.71 -3.45 -27.43
C ALA A 16 9.70 -3.51 -26.24
N GLN A 17 10.07 -2.35 -25.68
CA GLN A 17 10.32 -2.30 -24.25
C GLN A 17 8.94 -2.24 -23.60
N GLU A 18 8.25 -3.38 -23.66
CA GLU A 18 7.29 -3.72 -22.62
C GLU A 18 8.13 -3.60 -21.35
N ALA A 19 7.95 -2.48 -20.63
CA ALA A 19 8.49 -2.33 -19.30
C ALA A 19 7.95 -3.56 -18.60
N LYS A 20 8.82 -4.57 -18.39
CA LYS A 20 8.50 -5.75 -17.61
C LYS A 20 7.93 -5.17 -16.35
N ASP A 21 6.61 -5.25 -16.21
CA ASP A 21 5.91 -4.88 -15.01
C ASP A 21 6.50 -5.85 -14.00
N LEU A 22 7.52 -5.38 -13.29
CA LEU A 22 8.23 -6.17 -12.30
C LEU A 22 7.15 -6.36 -11.24
N GLN A 23 6.40 -7.46 -11.36
CA GLN A 23 5.58 -8.01 -10.31
C GLN A 23 6.58 -8.36 -9.21
N PHE A 24 6.88 -7.36 -8.38
CA PHE A 24 7.59 -7.59 -7.15
C PHE A 24 6.77 -8.61 -6.38
N ASP A 25 7.45 -9.62 -5.85
CA ASP A 25 6.84 -10.60 -4.95
C ASP A 25 6.50 -9.85 -3.65
N VAL A 26 5.40 -9.10 -3.70
CA VAL A 26 4.80 -8.41 -2.56
C VAL A 26 4.20 -9.51 -1.71
N ARG A 27 5.04 -10.13 -0.89
CA ARG A 27 4.60 -10.99 0.21
C ARG A 27 4.86 -10.26 1.50
N ALA A 28 3.94 -9.39 1.87
CA ALA A 28 3.69 -9.23 3.29
C ALA A 28 3.27 -10.61 3.82
N ARG A 29 3.53 -10.87 5.11
CA ARG A 29 3.21 -12.18 5.70
C ARG A 29 1.75 -12.53 5.37
N GLN A 30 1.48 -13.74 4.89
CA GLN A 30 0.13 -14.12 4.45
C GLN A 30 -0.94 -13.95 5.54
N ASN A 31 -0.55 -13.97 6.81
CA ASN A 31 -1.45 -13.69 7.93
C ASN A 31 -1.97 -12.23 7.98
N LEU A 32 -1.38 -11.31 7.22
CA LEU A 32 -1.85 -9.94 7.02
C LEU A 32 -2.59 -9.75 5.71
N LEU A 33 -2.71 -10.78 4.86
CA LEU A 33 -3.50 -10.66 3.63
C LEU A 33 -4.98 -10.55 4.02
N MET A 34 -5.57 -9.39 3.76
CA MET A 34 -7.00 -9.16 3.98
C MET A 34 -7.82 -9.83 2.86
N GLY A 35 -7.35 -9.72 1.62
CA GLY A 35 -8.05 -10.24 0.46
C GLY A 35 -7.54 -9.65 -0.85
N LYS A 36 -8.29 -9.90 -1.92
CA LYS A 36 -8.03 -9.36 -3.25
C LYS A 36 -9.23 -8.59 -3.78
N GLY A 37 -8.96 -7.50 -4.48
CA GLY A 37 -9.98 -6.77 -5.22
C GLY A 37 -10.61 -7.64 -6.30
N ALA A 38 -11.94 -7.73 -6.32
CA ALA A 38 -12.67 -8.56 -7.28
C ALA A 38 -12.51 -8.06 -8.72
N THR A 39 -12.35 -6.74 -8.90
CA THR A 39 -12.25 -6.11 -10.22
C THR A 39 -10.79 -5.84 -10.59
N SER A 40 -10.02 -5.22 -9.69
CA SER A 40 -8.63 -4.83 -9.94
C SER A 40 -7.64 -6.00 -9.81
N GLY A 41 -8.02 -7.05 -9.09
CA GLY A 41 -7.10 -8.14 -8.72
C GLY A 41 -6.04 -7.75 -7.69
N SER A 42 -6.02 -6.50 -7.22
CA SER A 42 -5.02 -5.99 -6.29
C SER A 42 -5.10 -6.69 -4.94
N ALA A 43 -3.94 -7.01 -4.35
CA ALA A 43 -3.88 -7.54 -3.00
C ALA A 43 -3.99 -6.41 -1.97
N TYR A 44 -4.81 -6.63 -0.94
CA TYR A 44 -5.00 -5.72 0.19
C TYR A 44 -4.42 -6.37 1.45
N TYR A 45 -3.61 -5.61 2.18
CA TYR A 45 -2.96 -6.07 3.40
C TYR A 45 -3.37 -5.25 4.60
N ASP A 46 -3.70 -5.95 5.69
CA ASP A 46 -4.01 -5.35 6.98
C ASP A 46 -2.74 -4.74 7.60
N VAL A 47 -2.82 -3.46 7.95
CA VAL A 47 -1.78 -2.76 8.71
C VAL A 47 -2.11 -2.86 10.20
N VAL A 48 -1.16 -3.40 10.95
CA VAL A 48 -1.28 -3.68 12.38
C VAL A 48 -0.52 -2.66 13.21
N ILE A 49 -1.09 -2.24 14.35
CA ILE A 49 -0.37 -1.42 15.32
C ILE A 49 0.81 -2.20 15.88
N THR A 50 2.02 -1.72 15.61
CA THR A 50 3.27 -2.32 16.10
C THR A 50 4.45 -1.39 15.90
N HIS A 51 5.45 -1.47 16.76
CA HIS A 51 6.76 -0.85 16.54
C HIS A 51 7.78 -1.82 15.92
N GLN A 52 7.41 -3.10 15.75
CA GLN A 52 8.28 -4.14 15.22
C GLN A 52 8.14 -4.25 13.70
N PRO A 53 9.17 -3.93 12.90
CA PRO A 53 8.98 -3.83 11.45
C PRO A 53 8.82 -5.18 10.76
N ASN A 54 9.28 -6.25 11.40
CA ASN A 54 9.04 -7.61 10.93
C ASN A 54 7.58 -8.08 11.14
N ALA A 55 6.78 -7.37 11.95
CA ALA A 55 5.37 -7.64 12.19
C ALA A 55 4.44 -6.78 11.32
N GLY A 56 4.98 -5.80 10.58
CA GLY A 56 4.24 -4.97 9.63
C GLY A 56 4.09 -5.58 8.24
N VAL A 57 3.54 -4.79 7.32
CA VAL A 57 3.46 -5.13 5.89
C VAL A 57 4.83 -4.90 5.26
N LEU A 58 5.59 -5.99 5.07
CA LEU A 58 6.95 -5.94 4.54
C LEU A 58 6.94 -5.99 2.99
N ILE A 59 7.55 -4.99 2.36
CA ILE A 59 7.79 -4.92 0.92
C ILE A 59 9.30 -4.96 0.66
N LYS A 60 9.74 -5.92 -0.16
CA LYS A 60 11.12 -5.94 -0.68
C LYS A 60 11.16 -5.13 -1.96
N LEU A 61 11.98 -4.09 -1.99
CA LEU A 61 12.17 -3.25 -3.17
C LEU A 61 13.30 -3.82 -4.03
N PRO A 62 13.28 -3.61 -5.35
CA PRO A 62 14.41 -3.95 -6.20
C PRO A 62 15.64 -3.15 -5.78
N TYR A 63 16.81 -3.75 -5.99
CA TYR A 63 18.05 -3.00 -5.92
C TYR A 63 18.06 -1.93 -7.02
N THR A 64 18.29 -0.66 -6.64
CA THR A 64 18.47 0.45 -7.58
C THR A 64 19.75 1.21 -7.28
N ARG A 65 20.40 1.73 -8.33
CA ARG A 65 21.63 2.53 -8.18
C ARG A 65 21.35 4.01 -7.94
N LYS A 66 20.18 4.49 -8.38
CA LYS A 66 19.79 5.91 -8.30
C LYS A 66 18.71 6.18 -7.27
N GLY A 67 18.20 5.14 -6.61
CA GLY A 67 16.97 5.26 -5.82
C GLY A 67 15.75 5.26 -6.72
N GLY A 68 14.59 5.54 -6.14
CA GLY A 68 13.34 5.49 -6.86
C GLY A 68 12.20 6.12 -6.08
N ARG A 69 11.02 6.06 -6.66
CA ARG A 69 9.77 6.47 -6.03
C ARG A 69 8.96 5.23 -5.70
N PHE A 70 8.64 5.08 -4.43
CA PHE A 70 7.74 4.04 -3.94
C PHE A 70 6.38 4.65 -3.62
N SER A 71 5.31 3.99 -4.04
CA SER A 71 3.95 4.40 -3.72
C SER A 71 3.05 3.22 -3.42
N PHE A 72 1.96 3.51 -2.69
CA PHE A 72 0.90 2.57 -2.35
C PHE A 72 -0.38 3.35 -2.02
N ASP A 73 -1.51 2.66 -2.06
CA ASP A 73 -2.78 3.21 -1.64
C ASP A 73 -3.04 2.87 -0.17
N LEU A 74 -3.40 3.88 0.62
CA LEU A 74 -3.77 3.76 2.02
C LEU A 74 -5.27 3.93 2.20
N HIS A 75 -5.86 3.06 3.00
CA HIS A 75 -7.29 2.98 3.27
C HIS A 75 -7.55 2.88 4.78
N HIS A 76 -8.66 3.46 5.22
CA HIS A 76 -9.19 3.15 6.54
C HIS A 76 -9.64 1.70 6.59
N ARG A 77 -9.45 1.02 7.72
CA ARG A 77 -10.00 -0.32 7.97
C ARG A 77 -10.96 -0.22 9.14
N ILE A 78 -12.25 -0.11 8.85
CA ILE A 78 -13.30 -0.01 9.87
C ILE A 78 -14.39 -1.05 9.60
N ALA A 79 -15.04 -1.53 10.67
CA ALA A 79 -16.25 -2.32 10.55
C ALA A 79 -17.43 -1.37 10.29
N MET A 80 -18.14 -1.57 9.19
CA MET A 80 -19.43 -0.92 8.96
C MET A 80 -20.52 -1.90 9.38
N THR A 81 -20.97 -1.79 10.63
CA THR A 81 -22.13 -2.55 11.11
C THR A 81 -23.42 -1.92 10.60
N GLU A 82 -24.53 -2.66 10.60
CA GLU A 82 -25.85 -2.14 10.19
C GLU A 82 -26.28 -0.91 11.04
N ASP A 83 -25.76 -0.79 12.26
CA ASP A 83 -25.93 0.35 13.16
C ASP A 83 -25.03 1.57 12.85
N PHE A 84 -24.43 1.66 11.65
CA PHE A 84 -23.64 2.83 11.24
C PHE A 84 -24.54 4.05 10.93
N GLY A 85 -25.44 4.41 11.84
CA GLY A 85 -26.45 5.46 11.64
C GLY A 85 -25.93 6.90 11.73
N LEU A 86 -24.72 7.11 12.29
CA LEU A 86 -24.10 8.43 12.41
C LEU A 86 -22.80 8.50 11.61
N PRO A 87 -22.55 9.60 10.87
CA PRO A 87 -21.26 9.84 10.24
C PRO A 87 -20.13 9.80 11.28
N ALA A 88 -19.02 9.18 10.90
CA ALA A 88 -17.82 9.08 11.71
C ALA A 88 -16.67 9.85 11.05
N GLU A 89 -15.99 10.69 11.81
CA GLU A 89 -14.69 11.20 11.40
C GLU A 89 -13.64 10.17 11.79
N VAL A 90 -12.92 9.65 10.82
CA VAL A 90 -11.95 8.58 11.01
C VAL A 90 -10.58 9.12 10.65
N THR A 91 -9.63 9.02 11.59
CA THR A 91 -8.23 9.35 11.37
C THR A 91 -7.39 8.10 11.57
N THR A 92 -6.62 7.72 10.56
CA THR A 92 -5.69 6.58 10.62
C THR A 92 -4.28 7.10 10.44
N VAL A 93 -3.39 6.69 11.36
CA VAL A 93 -1.97 7.04 11.34
C VAL A 93 -1.14 5.78 11.17
N ILE A 94 -0.26 5.80 10.17
CA ILE A 94 0.72 4.74 9.90
C ILE A 94 2.14 5.32 9.88
N GLU A 95 3.12 4.46 10.03
CA GLU A 95 4.52 4.78 9.81
C GLU A 95 5.13 3.82 8.79
N VAL A 96 6.04 4.35 7.98
CA VAL A 96 6.79 3.58 7.00
C VAL A 96 8.25 3.57 7.39
N LEU A 97 8.81 2.36 7.51
CA LEU A 97 10.15 2.11 8.03
C LEU A 97 11.01 1.44 6.95
N SER A 98 12.28 1.82 6.85
CA SER A 98 13.28 1.21 5.98
C SER A 98 14.36 0.50 6.80
N GLY A 99 14.95 -0.55 6.22
CA GLY A 99 16.09 -1.26 6.82
C GLY A 99 15.79 -1.90 8.18
N GLY A 100 14.50 -2.02 8.53
CA GLY A 100 14.03 -2.63 9.76
C GLY A 100 13.89 -1.70 10.97
N THR A 101 14.28 -0.42 10.92
CA THR A 101 14.08 0.54 12.03
C THR A 101 14.06 2.02 11.63
N THR A 102 14.51 2.40 10.43
CA THR A 102 14.67 3.81 10.05
C THR A 102 13.35 4.37 9.53
N SER A 103 12.80 5.40 10.17
CA SER A 103 11.58 6.05 9.69
C SER A 103 11.80 6.75 8.35
N LEU A 104 10.99 6.39 7.36
CA LEU A 104 10.85 7.11 6.09
C LEU A 104 9.76 8.17 6.16
N GLY A 105 8.82 8.05 7.11
CA GLY A 105 7.78 9.03 7.34
C GLY A 105 6.56 8.46 8.06
N VAL A 106 5.81 9.38 8.67
CA VAL A 106 4.50 9.12 9.28
C VAL A 106 3.43 9.69 8.37
N PHE A 107 2.41 8.88 8.05
CA PHE A 107 1.34 9.26 7.13
C PHE A 107 -0.01 9.16 7.82
N THR A 108 -0.81 10.20 7.60
CA THR A 108 -2.16 10.32 8.17
C THR A 108 -3.19 10.46 7.07
N ILE A 109 -4.28 9.70 7.20
CA ILE A 109 -5.50 9.88 6.41
C ILE A 109 -6.63 10.21 7.38
N ALA A 110 -7.49 11.15 7.00
CA ALA A 110 -8.54 11.66 7.83
C ALA A 110 -9.74 11.98 6.94
N ASP A 111 -10.82 11.21 7.10
CA ASP A 111 -11.99 11.29 6.25
C ASP A 111 -13.27 11.21 7.09
N LYS A 112 -14.34 11.83 6.60
CA LYS A 112 -15.68 11.68 7.17
C LYS A 112 -16.41 10.58 6.42
N ILE A 113 -16.75 9.50 7.12
CA ILE A 113 -17.41 8.32 6.58
C ILE A 113 -18.88 8.34 7.02
N SER A 114 -19.80 8.23 6.07
CA SER A 114 -21.24 8.20 6.27
C SER A 114 -21.82 6.80 5.98
N SER A 115 -23.03 6.51 6.46
CA SER A 115 -23.68 5.19 6.30
C SER A 115 -23.81 4.71 4.85
N GLY A 116 -23.93 5.63 3.89
CA GLY A 116 -24.08 5.31 2.47
C GLY A 116 -22.76 5.14 1.73
N ASP A 117 -21.64 5.48 2.37
CA ASP A 117 -20.33 5.40 1.73
C ASP A 117 -19.97 3.94 1.53
N ARG A 118 -19.47 3.65 0.34
CA ARG A 118 -19.00 2.32 -0.02
C ARG A 118 -17.61 2.45 -0.62
N PHE A 119 -16.83 1.40 -0.42
CA PHE A 119 -15.60 1.25 -1.16
C PHE A 119 -15.91 1.01 -2.64
N ASP A 120 -15.07 1.55 -3.51
CA ASP A 120 -15.23 1.46 -4.97
C ASP A 120 -14.98 0.04 -5.51
N GLU A 121 -14.59 -0.90 -4.65
CA GLU A 121 -14.27 -2.26 -5.00
C GLU A 121 -14.77 -3.28 -3.97
N THR A 122 -15.23 -4.44 -4.44
CA THR A 122 -15.51 -5.59 -3.59
C THR A 122 -14.22 -6.34 -3.28
N ILE A 123 -13.93 -6.59 -2.00
CA ILE A 123 -12.76 -7.37 -1.59
C ILE A 123 -13.17 -8.83 -1.35
N ILE A 124 -12.61 -9.74 -2.15
CA ILE A 124 -12.67 -11.19 -1.93
C ILE A 124 -11.74 -11.51 -0.75
N LYS A 125 -12.32 -11.77 0.42
CA LYS A 125 -11.56 -11.93 1.67
C LYS A 125 -10.73 -13.22 1.66
N ALA A 126 -9.52 -13.12 2.20
CA ALA A 126 -8.63 -14.27 2.38
C ALA A 126 -8.89 -15.02 3.69
N SER A 127 -9.42 -14.33 4.71
CA SER A 127 -9.81 -14.93 5.99
C SER A 127 -11.30 -15.28 6.02
N ASP A 128 -11.61 -16.39 6.69
CA ASP A 128 -12.96 -16.87 7.02
C ASP A 128 -13.47 -16.35 8.38
N ALA A 129 -12.64 -15.61 9.12
CA ALA A 129 -13.00 -15.05 10.42
C ALA A 129 -14.23 -14.14 10.33
N GLU A 130 -15.18 -14.32 11.25
CA GLU A 130 -16.46 -13.61 11.23
C GLU A 130 -16.29 -12.09 11.26
N ILE A 131 -15.36 -11.59 12.07
CA ILE A 131 -15.05 -10.15 12.16
C ILE A 131 -14.60 -9.56 10.82
N ASP A 132 -13.89 -10.34 10.00
CA ASP A 132 -13.35 -9.89 8.72
C ASP A 132 -14.42 -9.86 7.62
N ARG A 133 -15.61 -10.43 7.85
CA ARG A 133 -16.75 -10.34 6.91
C ARG A 133 -17.33 -8.93 6.82
N PHE A 134 -17.31 -8.17 7.92
CA PHE A 134 -17.98 -6.86 8.03
C PHE A 134 -17.02 -5.67 7.91
N VAL A 135 -15.72 -5.93 7.74
CA VAL A 135 -14.70 -4.89 7.62
C VAL A 135 -14.40 -4.65 6.15
N THR A 136 -14.54 -3.44 5.65
CA THR A 136 -14.11 -3.07 4.29
C THR A 136 -13.09 -1.95 4.33
N PRO A 137 -12.14 -1.89 3.38
CA PRO A 137 -11.35 -0.68 3.19
C PRO A 137 -12.30 0.49 2.91
N MET A 138 -11.96 1.69 3.39
CA MET A 138 -12.71 2.91 3.11
C MET A 138 -11.74 4.03 2.74
N ALA A 139 -12.20 4.92 1.87
CA ALA A 139 -11.39 5.96 1.23
C ALA A 139 -10.18 5.38 0.44
N ARG A 140 -9.54 6.21 -0.36
CA ARG A 140 -8.27 5.87 -1.03
C ARG A 140 -7.39 7.10 -1.04
N LYS A 141 -6.22 7.01 -0.41
CA LYS A 141 -5.19 8.05 -0.49
C LYS A 141 -3.87 7.44 -0.93
N ALA A 142 -3.38 7.88 -2.08
CA ALA A 142 -2.08 7.48 -2.59
C ALA A 142 -0.97 8.12 -1.74
N ILE A 143 -0.11 7.28 -1.18
CA ILE A 143 1.11 7.68 -0.48
C ILE A 143 2.29 7.49 -1.42
N THR A 144 3.19 8.46 -1.48
CA THR A 144 4.37 8.44 -2.33
C THR A 144 5.57 8.95 -1.57
N MET A 145 6.71 8.27 -1.71
CA MET A 145 7.96 8.65 -1.08
C MET A 145 9.16 8.31 -1.96
N ASP A 146 10.25 9.04 -1.75
CA ASP A 146 11.52 8.75 -2.40
C ASP A 146 12.32 7.74 -1.57
N ILE A 147 12.85 6.73 -2.25
CA ILE A 147 13.66 5.66 -1.71
C ILE A 147 15.11 5.86 -2.15
N ARG A 148 16.03 5.75 -1.20
CA ARG A 148 17.47 5.92 -1.46
C ARG A 148 18.04 4.77 -2.30
N PRO A 149 19.16 4.98 -3.01
CA PRO A 149 19.91 3.91 -3.65
C PRO A 149 20.26 2.76 -2.71
N GLY A 150 20.44 1.57 -3.28
CA GLY A 150 20.88 0.36 -2.58
C GLY A 150 19.76 -0.67 -2.35
N PRO A 151 20.07 -1.80 -1.70
CA PRO A 151 19.08 -2.79 -1.32
C PRO A 151 18.19 -2.21 -0.21
N GLN A 152 16.88 -2.17 -0.46
CA GLN A 152 15.92 -1.58 0.46
C GLN A 152 14.78 -2.58 0.72
N SER A 153 14.33 -2.61 1.97
CA SER A 153 13.05 -3.19 2.34
C SER A 153 12.29 -2.14 3.13
N VAL A 154 10.99 -2.08 2.88
CA VAL A 154 10.07 -1.15 3.51
C VAL A 154 9.10 -1.96 4.35
N SER A 155 8.81 -1.50 5.57
CA SER A 155 7.75 -2.05 6.41
C SER A 155 6.75 -0.96 6.73
N ILE A 156 5.46 -1.26 6.53
CA ILE A 156 4.36 -0.36 6.88
C ILE A 156 3.73 -0.88 8.17
N VAL A 157 3.71 -0.03 9.19
CA VAL A 157 3.18 -0.34 10.52
C VAL A 157 2.11 0.66 10.93
N GLY A 158 1.16 0.21 11.73
CA GLY A 158 0.12 1.05 12.29
C GLY A 158 0.62 1.77 13.54
N GLN A 159 0.12 2.99 13.77
CA GLN A 159 0.39 3.76 14.99
C GLN A 159 -0.89 3.92 15.80
N THR A 160 -1.93 4.49 15.20
CA THR A 160 -3.21 4.71 15.89
C THR A 160 -4.38 4.89 14.92
N LEU A 161 -5.58 4.57 15.39
CA LEU A 161 -6.85 4.85 14.74
C LEU A 161 -7.72 5.65 15.70
N ILE A 162 -8.28 6.75 15.22
CA ILE A 162 -9.19 7.62 15.99
C ILE A 162 -10.51 7.66 15.24
N ILE A 163 -11.60 7.39 15.94
CA ILE A 163 -12.95 7.42 15.39
C ILE A 163 -13.78 8.37 16.26
N THR A 164 -14.27 9.45 15.67
CA THR A 164 -15.15 10.42 16.32
C THR A 164 -16.55 10.30 15.74
N ARG A 165 -17.56 10.13 16.61
CA ARG A 165 -18.98 10.06 16.25
C ARG A 165 -19.79 10.97 17.17
N GLY A 166 -20.37 12.04 16.64
CA GLY A 166 -21.05 13.05 17.44
C GLY A 166 -20.10 13.64 18.49
N THR A 167 -20.42 13.46 19.78
CA THR A 167 -19.59 13.90 20.90
C THR A 167 -18.63 12.83 21.43
N SER A 168 -18.68 11.60 20.91
CA SER A 168 -17.84 10.49 21.36
C SER A 168 -16.60 10.37 20.49
N THR A 169 -15.43 10.24 21.11
CA THR A 169 -14.16 9.95 20.42
C THR A 169 -13.54 8.69 20.99
N THR A 170 -13.26 7.71 20.14
CA THR A 170 -12.57 6.48 20.50
C THR A 170 -11.19 6.50 19.87
N ARG A 171 -10.15 6.38 20.70
CA ARG A 171 -8.76 6.19 20.27
C ARG A 171 -8.38 4.72 20.43
N ILE A 172 -7.77 4.17 19.39
CA ILE A 172 -7.27 2.79 19.33
C ILE A 172 -5.76 2.86 19.06
N ASP A 173 -4.98 2.40 20.02
CA ASP A 173 -3.51 2.32 19.97
C ASP A 173 -2.97 1.00 20.57
N THR A 174 -3.85 0.03 20.81
CA THR A 174 -3.47 -1.31 21.31
C THR A 174 -2.65 -2.07 20.26
N PRO A 175 -1.41 -2.50 20.57
CA PRO A 175 -0.59 -3.32 19.67
C PRO A 175 -1.29 -4.60 19.21
N GLY A 176 -1.03 -5.02 17.98
CA GLY A 176 -1.67 -6.19 17.37
C GLY A 176 -3.02 -5.88 16.71
N THR A 177 -3.59 -4.71 16.95
CA THR A 177 -4.86 -4.30 16.32
C THR A 177 -4.65 -3.89 14.87
N ARG A 178 -5.51 -4.39 13.97
CA ARG A 178 -5.52 -4.03 12.54
C ARG A 178 -6.32 -2.74 12.34
N ILE A 179 -5.68 -1.69 11.82
CA ILE A 179 -6.24 -0.33 11.79
C ILE A 179 -6.35 0.31 10.40
N ALA A 180 -5.65 -0.23 9.42
CA ALA A 180 -5.65 0.27 8.05
C ALA A 180 -5.56 -0.90 7.07
N ALA A 181 -5.83 -0.61 5.80
CA ALA A 181 -5.46 -1.50 4.70
C ALA A 181 -4.56 -0.75 3.73
N VAL A 182 -3.61 -1.46 3.12
CA VAL A 182 -2.75 -0.94 2.06
C VAL A 182 -2.79 -1.82 0.83
N SER A 183 -2.72 -1.20 -0.35
CA SER A 183 -2.79 -1.89 -1.63
C SER A 183 -1.96 -1.17 -2.71
N ASN A 184 -1.97 -1.71 -3.94
CA ASN A 184 -1.45 -1.03 -5.14
C ASN A 184 0.02 -0.56 -5.03
N PHE A 185 0.90 -1.41 -4.50
CA PHE A 185 2.32 -1.08 -4.37
C PHE A 185 2.99 -0.90 -5.73
N LYS A 186 3.69 0.22 -5.89
CA LYS A 186 4.40 0.56 -7.12
C LYS A 186 5.79 1.09 -6.77
N PHE A 187 6.75 0.75 -7.63
CA PHE A 187 8.10 1.28 -7.52
C PHE A 187 8.59 1.70 -8.91
N GLN A 188 9.14 2.91 -9.00
CA GLN A 188 9.72 3.46 -10.22
C GLN A 188 11.14 3.96 -9.96
N GLU A 189 12.15 3.40 -10.62
CA GLU A 189 13.52 3.90 -10.54
C GLU A 189 13.62 5.29 -11.18
N VAL A 190 14.42 6.18 -10.58
CA VAL A 190 14.72 7.49 -11.20
C VAL A 190 15.61 7.26 -12.42
N THR A 191 15.03 7.31 -13.62
CA THR A 191 15.75 7.09 -14.88
C THR A 191 16.60 8.28 -15.29
N ASN A 192 16.14 9.52 -15.07
CA ASN A 192 16.82 10.77 -15.44
C ASN A 192 17.03 11.69 -14.23
N GLY A 193 18.28 11.99 -13.90
CA GLY A 193 18.67 12.87 -12.79
C GLY A 193 19.98 12.45 -12.12
N LEU A 194 20.69 13.42 -11.56
CA LEU A 194 21.85 13.18 -10.69
C LEU A 194 21.42 12.31 -9.50
N PRO A 195 22.25 11.34 -9.06
CA PRO A 195 21.92 10.48 -7.93
C PRO A 195 21.54 11.32 -6.70
N LEU A 196 20.50 10.88 -5.97
CA LEU A 196 20.16 11.48 -4.68
C LEU A 196 21.42 11.49 -3.80
N LYS A 197 21.89 12.67 -3.39
CA LYS A 197 23.10 12.83 -2.59
C LYS A 197 23.04 11.93 -1.37
N THR A 198 23.98 11.01 -1.27
CA THR A 198 24.31 10.35 0.00
C THR A 198 24.80 11.44 0.94
N GLY A 199 24.03 11.73 2.00
CA GLY A 199 24.49 12.60 3.08
C GLY A 199 25.69 11.95 3.77
N ASN A 200 26.78 12.73 3.91
CA ASN A 200 27.92 12.39 4.76
C ASN A 200 27.52 12.34 6.22
#